data_AF-A0A484X6K9-F1
#
_entry.id   AF-A0A484X6K9-F1
#
_cell.length_a   1.000
_cell.length_b   1.000
_cell.length_c   1.000
_cell.angle_alpha   90.00
_cell.angle_beta   90.00
_cell.angle_gamma   90.00
#
_symmetry.space_group_name_H-M   'P 1'
#
loop_
_entity.id
_entity.type
_entity.pdbx_description
1 polymer ?
#
loop_
_entity_poly.entity_id
_entity_poly.type
_entity_poly.pdbx_seq_one_letter_code
_entity_poly.pdbx_strand_id
1 'polypeptide(L)'
;MLARYHHLKPAALEKAATRWPKLQLEFMTIHASKGQQADYVIVVGLKEGSDGFPAPARESVIEQALLPVPEDFPDAEERRLLYVALTRARHRVWLLFNKEAPSTFVDILKSLDVPVARKP
;
A
#
# COMPACT_ATOMS: atom_id res chain seq x y z
N MET A 1 -7.06 -0.29 -7.83
CA MET A 1 -6.82 -0.16 -6.37
C MET A 1 -5.78 -1.17 -5.95
N LEU A 2 -4.86 -0.79 -5.07
CA LEU A 2 -3.77 -1.65 -4.59
C LEU A 2 -3.82 -1.76 -3.07
N ALA A 3 -3.48 -2.94 -2.55
CA ALA A 3 -3.22 -3.16 -1.12
C ALA A 3 -2.06 -4.12 -0.94
N ARG A 4 -1.49 -4.20 0.27
CA ARG A 4 -0.48 -5.21 0.57
C ARG A 4 -1.02 -6.64 0.41
N TYR A 5 -2.19 -6.90 1.00
CA TYR A 5 -2.81 -8.22 1.03
C TYR A 5 -4.16 -8.23 0.32
N HIS A 6 -4.55 -9.40 -0.19
CA HIS A 6 -5.79 -9.55 -0.95
C HIS A 6 -7.05 -9.35 -0.09
N HIS A 7 -7.03 -9.79 1.17
CA HIS A 7 -8.16 -9.65 2.10
C HIS A 7 -8.48 -8.20 2.49
N LEU A 8 -7.59 -7.26 2.15
CA LEU A 8 -7.83 -5.82 2.32
C LEU A 8 -8.68 -5.22 1.18
N LYS A 9 -9.23 -6.05 0.27
CA LYS A 9 -10.16 -5.60 -0.77
C LYS A 9 -11.35 -4.87 -0.14
N PRO A 10 -11.59 -3.59 -0.47
CA PRO A 10 -12.71 -2.85 0.10
C PRO A 10 -14.05 -3.43 -0.33
N ALA A 11 -14.92 -3.75 0.63
CA ALA A 11 -16.29 -4.23 0.36
C ALA A 11 -17.12 -3.24 -0.49
N ALA A 12 -16.76 -1.95 -0.47
CA ALA A 12 -17.38 -0.94 -1.32
C ALA A 12 -17.23 -1.23 -2.84
N LEU A 13 -16.21 -1.98 -3.25
CA LEU A 13 -16.02 -2.36 -4.66
C LEU A 13 -17.13 -3.28 -5.18
N GLU A 14 -17.73 -4.11 -4.33
CA GLU A 14 -18.84 -4.98 -4.71
C GLU A 14 -20.07 -4.16 -5.16
N LYS A 15 -20.26 -2.99 -4.56
CA LYS A 15 -21.34 -2.05 -4.93
C LYS A 15 -20.95 -1.12 -6.07
N ALA A 16 -19.65 -0.97 -6.34
CA ALA A 16 -19.17 -0.02 -7.33
C ALA A 16 -19.53 -0.46 -8.76
N ALA A 17 -19.49 -1.77 -9.04
CA ALA A 17 -19.86 -2.32 -10.34
C ALA A 17 -21.31 -2.01 -10.74
N THR A 18 -22.24 -2.04 -9.79
CA THR A 18 -23.66 -1.71 -10.05
C THR A 18 -23.92 -0.22 -10.04
N ARG A 19 -23.25 0.54 -9.17
CA ARG A 19 -23.45 2.00 -9.06
C ARG A 19 -22.81 2.77 -10.22
N TRP A 20 -21.67 2.31 -10.72
CA TRP A 20 -20.90 2.95 -11.79
C TRP A 20 -20.46 1.92 -12.84
N PRO A 21 -21.38 1.39 -13.66
CA PRO A 21 -21.09 0.27 -14.57
C PRO A 21 -20.08 0.58 -15.67
N LYS A 22 -19.86 1.87 -15.98
CA LYS A 22 -18.85 2.31 -16.96
C LYS A 22 -17.48 2.57 -16.34
N LEU A 23 -17.37 2.52 -15.00
CA LEU A 23 -16.12 2.76 -14.30
C LEU A 23 -15.36 1.44 -14.16
N GLN A 24 -14.21 1.33 -14.82
CA GLN A 24 -13.33 0.18 -14.69
C GLN A 24 -12.57 0.26 -13.36
N LEU A 25 -12.85 -0.69 -12.46
CA LEU A 25 -12.20 -0.79 -11.16
C LEU A 25 -11.60 -2.17 -11.01
N GLU A 26 -10.29 -2.20 -10.84
CA GLU A 26 -9.56 -3.42 -10.53
C GLU A 26 -8.98 -3.36 -9.12
N PHE A 27 -8.86 -4.52 -8.48
CA PHE A 27 -8.17 -4.66 -7.21
C PHE A 27 -7.16 -5.79 -7.31
N MET A 28 -5.94 -5.53 -6.84
CA MET A 28 -4.87 -6.53 -6.75
C MET A 28 -3.90 -6.15 -5.64
N THR A 29 -3.01 -7.09 -5.28
CA THR A 29 -1.94 -6.77 -4.35
C THR A 29 -0.88 -5.89 -5.03
N ILE A 30 -0.10 -5.14 -4.25
CA ILE A 30 0.99 -4.33 -4.79
C ILE A 30 1.99 -5.20 -5.57
N HIS A 31 2.31 -6.40 -5.05
CA HIS A 31 3.15 -7.38 -5.75
C HIS A 31 2.57 -7.80 -7.11
N ALA A 32 1.28 -8.14 -7.16
CA ALA A 32 0.62 -8.55 -8.40
C ALA A 32 0.57 -7.43 -9.45
N SER A 33 0.63 -6.17 -9.02
CA SER A 33 0.64 -5.00 -9.92
C SER A 33 1.98 -4.74 -10.61
N LYS A 34 3.05 -5.48 -10.26
CA LYS A 34 4.37 -5.29 -10.87
C LYS A 34 4.28 -5.47 -12.40
N GLY A 35 4.81 -4.51 -13.15
CA GLY A 35 4.75 -4.49 -14.61
C GLY A 35 3.44 -3.94 -15.20
N GLN A 36 2.40 -3.76 -14.38
CA GLN A 36 1.13 -3.13 -14.79
C GLN A 36 1.14 -1.64 -14.45
N GLN A 37 0.26 -0.87 -15.09
CA GLN A 37 0.04 0.55 -14.80
C GLN A 37 -1.44 0.89 -14.96
N ALA A 38 -1.87 1.95 -14.28
CA ALA A 38 -3.19 2.53 -14.44
C ALA A 38 -3.09 4.06 -14.46
N ASP A 39 -4.05 4.73 -15.08
CA ASP A 39 -4.10 6.20 -15.10
C ASP A 39 -4.16 6.76 -13.66
N TYR A 40 -4.90 6.07 -12.80
CA TYR A 40 -5.15 6.43 -11.42
C TYR A 40 -4.95 5.23 -10.49
N VAL A 41 -4.29 5.45 -9.36
CA VAL A 41 -4.07 4.41 -8.35
C VAL A 41 -4.54 4.89 -6.99
N ILE A 42 -5.29 4.04 -6.29
CA ILE A 42 -5.62 4.23 -4.88
C ILE A 42 -4.99 3.09 -4.12
N VAL A 43 -4.05 3.40 -3.23
CA VAL A 43 -3.44 2.45 -2.31
C VAL A 43 -4.21 2.49 -1.00
N VAL A 44 -4.63 1.33 -0.52
CA VAL A 44 -5.35 1.17 0.75
C VAL A 44 -4.55 0.32 1.73
N GLY A 45 -4.88 0.44 3.01
CA GLY A 45 -4.22 -0.34 4.06
C GLY A 45 -2.88 0.20 4.49
N LEU A 46 -2.59 1.50 4.29
CA LEU A 46 -1.47 2.16 4.96
C LEU A 46 -1.82 2.36 6.44
N LYS A 47 -1.47 1.38 7.26
CA LYS A 47 -1.68 1.41 8.72
C LYS A 47 -0.57 0.64 9.42
N GLU A 48 -0.48 0.82 10.74
CA GLU A 48 0.28 -0.07 11.61
C GLU A 48 -0.53 -1.33 12.00
N GLY A 49 0.14 -2.27 12.67
CA GLY A 49 -0.45 -3.49 13.22
C GLY A 49 -0.17 -4.75 12.39
N SER A 50 -0.90 -5.82 12.69
CA SER A 50 -0.68 -7.15 12.11
C SER A 50 -0.80 -7.18 10.59
N ASP A 51 -1.79 -6.49 10.02
CA ASP A 51 -1.94 -6.32 8.57
C ASP A 51 -1.38 -4.98 8.09
N GLY A 52 -0.32 -4.51 8.76
CA GLY A 52 0.29 -3.23 8.50
C GLY A 52 1.03 -3.15 7.18
N PHE A 53 1.34 -1.92 6.79
CA PHE A 53 2.28 -1.65 5.72
C PHE A 53 3.18 -0.48 6.15
N PRO A 54 4.44 -0.70 6.57
CA PRO A 54 5.21 -1.95 6.51
C PRO A 54 4.60 -3.08 7.34
N ALA A 55 4.80 -4.34 6.91
CA ALA A 55 4.39 -5.46 7.75
C ALA A 55 5.37 -5.63 8.90
N PRO A 56 4.89 -6.05 10.07
CA PRO A 56 5.76 -6.45 11.16
C PRO A 56 6.58 -7.68 10.76
N ALA A 57 7.84 -7.70 11.17
CA ALA A 57 8.66 -8.92 11.14
C ALA A 57 7.96 -10.01 11.96
N ARG A 58 7.92 -11.23 11.41
CA ARG A 58 7.23 -12.38 12.02
C ARG A 58 8.10 -13.63 12.09
N GLU A 59 9.32 -13.54 11.60
CA GLU A 59 10.23 -14.65 11.44
C GLU A 59 10.79 -15.06 12.80
N SER A 60 10.75 -16.36 13.08
CA SER A 60 11.40 -16.97 14.22
C SER A 60 12.93 -16.81 14.16
N VAL A 61 13.61 -16.96 15.28
CA VAL A 61 15.09 -16.89 15.35
C VAL A 61 15.75 -17.89 14.38
N ILE A 62 15.17 -19.07 14.20
CA ILE A 62 15.68 -20.08 13.27
C ILE A 62 15.50 -19.62 11.81
N GLU A 63 14.34 -19.07 11.47
CA GLU A 63 14.08 -18.53 10.13
C GLU A 63 15.01 -17.36 9.81
N GLN A 64 15.24 -16.46 10.78
CA GLN A 64 16.19 -15.34 10.62
C GLN A 64 17.61 -15.81 10.28
N ALA A 65 18.05 -16.96 10.82
CA ALA A 65 19.37 -17.53 10.51
C ALA A 65 19.48 -18.08 9.08
N LEU A 66 18.34 -18.33 8.42
CA LEU A 66 18.27 -18.81 7.03
C LEU A 66 18.03 -17.67 6.03
N LEU A 67 17.66 -16.48 6.51
CA LEU A 67 17.39 -15.34 5.66
C LEU A 67 18.69 -14.64 5.22
N PRO A 68 18.65 -13.93 4.09
CA PRO A 68 19.71 -13.01 3.71
C PRO A 68 19.96 -11.99 4.83
N VAL A 69 21.21 -11.51 4.90
CA VAL A 69 21.58 -10.43 5.83
C VAL A 69 20.64 -9.24 5.57
N PRO A 70 19.94 -8.73 6.60
CA PRO A 70 19.08 -7.57 6.46
C PRO A 70 19.87 -6.37 5.96
N GLU A 71 19.24 -5.57 5.11
CA GLU A 71 19.83 -4.32 4.68
C GLU A 71 19.88 -3.33 5.85
N ASP A 72 20.94 -2.52 5.91
CA ASP A 72 21.10 -1.44 6.89
C ASP A 72 20.23 -0.22 6.53
N PHE A 73 18.95 -0.47 6.27
CA PHE A 73 17.95 0.54 6.02
C PHE A 73 16.58 0.08 6.53
N PRO A 74 15.93 0.82 7.45
CA PRO A 74 14.67 0.40 8.05
C PRO A 74 13.61 0.10 7.01
N ASP A 75 12.95 -1.06 7.11
CA ASP A 75 11.85 -1.47 6.22
C ASP A 75 12.23 -1.46 4.72
N ALA A 76 13.49 -1.77 4.36
CA ALA A 76 14.01 -1.64 2.99
C ALA A 76 13.12 -2.30 1.92
N GLU A 77 12.74 -3.56 2.13
CA GLU A 77 11.87 -4.29 1.19
C GLU A 77 10.49 -3.64 1.06
N GLU A 78 9.93 -3.17 2.17
CA GLU A 78 8.62 -2.54 2.22
C GLU A 78 8.59 -1.18 1.56
N ARG A 79 9.69 -0.42 1.66
CA ARG A 79 9.85 0.83 0.93
C ARG A 79 9.91 0.61 -0.57
N ARG A 80 10.59 -0.45 -1.03
CA ARG A 80 10.55 -0.85 -2.45
C ARG A 80 9.14 -1.22 -2.86
N LEU A 81 8.40 -1.91 -2.01
CA LEU A 81 7.00 -2.23 -2.29
C LEU A 81 6.15 -0.96 -2.41
N LEU A 82 6.35 0.03 -1.52
CA LEU A 82 5.66 1.32 -1.61
C LEU A 82 6.02 2.04 -2.91
N TYR A 83 7.30 2.05 -3.28
CA TYR A 83 7.77 2.60 -4.56
C TYR A 83 7.10 1.93 -5.76
N VAL A 84 6.92 0.60 -5.74
CA VAL A 84 6.15 -0.11 -6.76
C VAL A 84 4.73 0.44 -6.83
N ALA A 85 4.02 0.56 -5.69
CA ALA A 85 2.66 1.07 -5.63
C ALA A 85 2.55 2.51 -6.19
N LEU A 86 3.48 3.39 -5.81
CA LEU A 86 3.52 4.79 -6.26
C LEU A 86 3.72 4.89 -7.78
N THR A 87 4.62 4.07 -8.33
CA THR A 87 4.95 4.08 -9.77
C THR A 87 3.95 3.34 -10.66
N ARG A 88 2.87 2.78 -10.08
CA ARG A 88 1.78 2.20 -10.87
C ARG A 88 0.86 3.26 -11.49
N ALA A 89 0.85 4.49 -10.95
CA ALA A 89 -0.01 5.57 -11.45
C ALA A 89 0.66 6.35 -12.58
N ARG A 90 -0.06 6.60 -13.68
CA ARG A 90 0.42 7.49 -14.77
C ARG A 90 0.12 8.96 -14.49
N HIS A 91 -1.00 9.26 -13.83
CA HIS A 91 -1.42 10.63 -13.54
C HIS A 91 -1.44 10.96 -12.06
N ARG A 92 -2.09 10.11 -11.23
CA ARG A 92 -2.20 10.40 -9.80
C ARG A 92 -2.35 9.15 -8.95
N VAL A 93 -1.68 9.18 -7.80
CA VAL A 93 -1.83 8.18 -6.73
C VAL A 93 -2.44 8.83 -5.49
N TRP A 94 -3.36 8.12 -4.85
CA TRP A 94 -3.87 8.44 -3.52
C TRP A 94 -3.49 7.34 -2.55
N LEU A 95 -3.02 7.73 -1.37
CA LEU A 95 -2.63 6.82 -0.30
C LEU A 95 -3.61 6.99 0.85
N LEU A 96 -4.44 5.98 1.08
CA LEU A 96 -5.46 6.01 2.13
C LEU A 96 -4.93 5.36 3.41
N PHE A 97 -4.99 6.10 4.50
CA PHE A 97 -4.54 5.67 5.83
C PHE A 97 -5.59 6.01 6.90
N ASN A 98 -5.60 5.25 8.00
CA ASN A 98 -6.37 5.61 9.19
C ASN A 98 -5.54 6.58 10.05
N LYS A 99 -6.13 7.70 10.48
CA LYS A 99 -5.46 8.69 11.34
C LYS A 99 -5.15 8.18 12.74
N GLU A 100 -5.91 7.20 13.24
CA GLU A 100 -5.73 6.62 14.58
C GLU A 100 -4.52 5.68 14.64
N ALA A 101 -4.17 5.06 13.52
CA ALA A 101 -3.07 4.11 13.41
C ALA A 101 -2.41 4.24 12.03
N PRO A 102 -1.76 5.38 11.73
CA PRO A 102 -1.13 5.60 10.43
C PRO A 102 0.07 4.68 10.27
N SER A 103 0.38 4.30 9.04
CA SER A 103 1.69 3.70 8.72
C SER A 103 2.82 4.70 8.97
N THR A 104 3.99 4.23 9.42
CA THR A 104 5.22 5.04 9.46
C THR A 104 5.55 5.72 8.13
N PHE A 105 5.18 5.12 6.99
CA PHE A 105 5.37 5.73 5.67
C PHE A 105 4.57 7.02 5.49
N VAL A 106 3.48 7.22 6.23
CA VAL A 106 2.70 8.46 6.16
C VAL A 106 3.54 9.66 6.61
N ASP A 107 4.30 9.53 7.68
CA ASP A 107 5.11 10.65 8.20
C ASP A 107 6.33 10.92 7.33
N ILE A 108 6.92 9.87 6.76
CA ILE A 108 7.96 9.99 5.74
C ILE A 108 7.43 10.78 4.54
N LEU A 109 6.25 10.45 4.02
CA LEU A 109 5.66 11.16 2.89
C LEU A 109 5.33 12.61 3.22
N LYS A 110 4.85 12.91 4.45
CA LYS A 110 4.64 14.29 4.90
C LYS A 110 5.94 15.09 4.93
N SER A 111 7.04 14.48 5.37
CA SER A 111 8.36 15.14 5.36
C SER A 111 8.91 15.41 3.95
N LEU A 112 8.35 14.75 2.93
CA LEU A 112 8.63 14.97 1.51
C LEU A 112 7.60 15.91 0.85
N ASP A 113 6.90 16.71 1.65
CA ASP A 113 5.89 17.68 1.22
C ASP A 113 4.71 17.07 0.45
N VAL A 114 4.44 15.78 0.63
CA VAL A 114 3.24 15.14 0.04
C VAL A 114 2.00 15.71 0.73
N PRO A 115 1.06 16.33 -0.02
CA PRO A 115 -0.07 17.02 0.57
C PRO A 115 -1.06 16.04 1.20
N VAL A 116 -1.42 16.29 2.46
CA VAL A 116 -2.50 15.56 3.14
C VAL A 116 -3.83 16.23 2.80
N ALA A 117 -4.57 15.63 1.88
CA ALA A 117 -5.93 16.05 1.59
C ALA A 117 -6.80 15.87 2.85
N ARG A 118 -7.27 16.98 3.43
CA ARG A 118 -8.33 16.96 4.44
C ARG A 118 -9.66 16.74 3.70
N LYS A 119 -10.62 16.07 4.33
CA LYS A 119 -12.00 16.04 3.79
C LYS A 119 -12.42 17.49 3.49
N PRO A 120 -13.09 17.77 2.37
CA PRO A 120 -13.83 19.02 2.22
C PRO A 120 -14.87 19.14 3.34
#